data_AF-A0AB36JRF0-F1
#
_entry.id   AF-A0AB36JRF0-F1
#
_cell.length_a   1.000
_cell.length_b   1.000
_cell.length_c   1.000
_cell.angle_alpha   90.00
_cell.angle_beta   90.00
_cell.angle_gamma   90.00
#
_symmetry.space_group_name_H-M   'P 1'
#
loop_
_entity.id
_entity.type
_entity.pdbx_description
1 polymer ?
#
loop_
_entity_poly.entity_id
_entity_poly.type
_entity_poly.pdbx_seq_one_letter_code
_entity_poly.pdbx_strand_id
1 'polypeptide(L)'
;MSVFSDSYIAANASNFPAEAIPMLRQQLDALDESQTAYILSTELKSPTTALIFSILLGGLGADRFYIGQIGIGVAKLLLSWLTLGIWQLIDWFLIMGATRRANLEKINIAIVAASYSR
;
A
#
# COMPACT_ATOMS: atom_id res chain seq x y z
N MET A 1 -5.83 -12.34 21.68
CA MET A 1 -4.77 -12.45 20.64
C MET A 1 -5.15 -13.57 19.72
N SER A 2 -5.61 -13.23 18.52
CA SER A 2 -5.92 -14.22 17.49
C SER A 2 -4.64 -14.70 16.83
N VAL A 3 -4.50 -16.02 16.62
CA VAL A 3 -3.37 -16.60 15.86
C VAL A 3 -3.33 -16.05 14.43
N PHE A 4 -4.50 -15.71 13.88
CA PHE A 4 -4.61 -15.13 12.55
C PHE A 4 -3.98 -13.74 12.46
N SER A 5 -4.29 -12.83 13.40
CA SER A 5 -3.80 -11.45 13.31
C SER A 5 -2.28 -11.40 13.40
N ASP A 6 -1.67 -12.19 14.29
CA ASP A 6 -0.22 -12.25 14.44
C ASP A 6 0.47 -12.86 13.20
N SER A 7 -0.08 -13.94 12.63
CA SER A 7 0.45 -14.53 11.40
C SER A 7 0.31 -13.60 10.19
N TYR A 8 -0.84 -12.93 10.04
CA TYR A 8 -1.10 -12.01 8.94
C TYR A 8 -0.19 -10.78 9.00
N ILE A 9 -0.02 -10.19 10.19
CA ILE A 9 0.88 -9.07 10.41
C ILE A 9 2.33 -9.50 10.17
N ALA A 10 2.75 -10.67 10.65
CA ALA A 10 4.12 -11.16 10.40
C ALA A 10 4.42 -11.32 8.90
N ALA A 11 3.47 -11.83 8.12
CA ALA A 11 3.62 -12.00 6.68
C ALA A 11 3.64 -10.67 5.90
N ASN A 12 2.97 -9.63 6.41
CA ASN A 12 2.72 -8.38 5.68
C ASN A 12 3.27 -7.12 6.34
N ALA A 13 4.06 -7.23 7.42
CA ALA A 13 4.52 -6.10 8.22
C ALA A 13 5.25 -5.02 7.40
N SER A 14 6.03 -5.41 6.39
CA SER A 14 6.76 -4.49 5.52
C SER A 14 5.87 -3.68 4.58
N ASN A 15 4.66 -4.18 4.29
CA ASN A 15 3.67 -3.60 3.39
C ASN A 15 2.80 -2.53 4.08
N PHE A 16 2.90 -2.40 5.41
CA PHE A 16 2.14 -1.45 6.21
C PHE A 16 3.06 -0.43 6.89
N PRO A 17 2.54 0.76 7.25
CA PRO A 17 3.28 1.70 8.06
C PRO A 17 3.27 1.23 9.52
N ALA A 18 4.42 1.38 10.19
CA ALA A 18 4.66 0.81 11.50
C ALA A 18 3.68 1.34 12.56
N GLU A 19 3.23 2.58 12.39
CA GLU A 19 2.32 3.26 13.32
C GLU A 19 0.90 2.67 13.29
N ALA A 20 0.51 2.04 12.17
CA ALA A 20 -0.82 1.45 12.01
C ALA A 20 -0.91 -0.02 12.43
N ILE A 21 0.24 -0.68 12.66
CA ILE A 21 0.29 -2.10 13.04
C ILE A 21 -0.54 -2.42 14.29
N PRO A 22 -0.49 -1.63 15.38
CA PRO A 22 -1.29 -1.91 16.57
C PRO A 22 -2.79 -1.84 16.29
N MET A 23 -3.22 -0.84 15.51
CA MET A 23 -4.62 -0.65 15.14
C MET A 23 -5.11 -1.75 14.20
N LEU A 24 -4.32 -2.10 13.18
CA LEU A 24 -4.62 -3.21 12.28
C LEU A 24 -4.76 -4.52 13.05
N ARG A 25 -3.86 -4.81 13.99
CA ARG A 25 -3.97 -6.02 14.82
C ARG A 25 -5.31 -6.06 15.56
N GLN A 26 -5.73 -4.96 16.17
CA GLN A 26 -7.02 -4.88 16.86
C GLN A 26 -8.20 -5.11 15.90
N GLN A 27 -8.16 -4.53 14.70
CA GLN A 27 -9.21 -4.74 13.69
C GLN A 27 -9.24 -6.19 13.19
N LEU A 28 -8.08 -6.80 12.95
CA LEU A 28 -7.96 -8.20 12.51
C LEU A 28 -8.41 -9.18 13.61
N ASP A 29 -8.16 -8.88 14.88
CA ASP A 29 -8.63 -9.68 16.03
C ASP A 29 -10.17 -9.65 16.17
N ALA A 30 -10.83 -8.63 15.63
CA ALA A 30 -12.29 -8.47 15.68
C ALA A 30 -13.02 -9.09 14.47
N LEU A 31 -12.30 -9.67 13.50
CA LEU A 31 -12.89 -10.28 12.31
C LEU A 31 -13.43 -11.68 12.59
N ASP A 32 -14.53 -12.02 11.91
CA ASP A 32 -15.06 -13.39 11.86
C ASP A 32 -14.32 -14.23 10.80
N GLU A 33 -14.50 -15.56 10.83
CA GLU A 33 -13.84 -16.50 9.91
C GLU A 33 -14.15 -16.21 8.42
N SER A 34 -15.38 -15.79 8.10
CA SER A 34 -15.78 -15.41 6.74
C SER A 34 -15.07 -14.13 6.26
N GLN A 35 -14.86 -13.17 7.16
CA GLN A 35 -14.17 -11.91 6.85
C GLN A 35 -12.67 -12.13 6.68
N THR A 36 -12.11 -13.02 7.49
CA THR A 36 -10.71 -13.47 7.40
C THR A 36 -10.36 -13.94 5.99
N ALA A 37 -11.23 -14.75 5.37
CA ALA A 37 -11.05 -15.22 3.99
C ALA A 37 -11.02 -14.08 2.97
N TYR A 38 -11.87 -13.06 3.16
CA TYR A 38 -11.90 -11.88 2.30
C TYR A 38 -10.61 -11.05 2.42
N ILE A 39 -10.09 -10.86 3.63
CA ILE A 39 -8.83 -10.14 3.85
C ILE A 39 -7.63 -10.87 3.24
N LEU A 40 -7.59 -12.20 3.33
CA LEU A 40 -6.54 -13.00 2.68
C LEU A 40 -6.56 -12.89 1.15
N SER A 41 -7.71 -12.60 0.55
CA SER A 41 -7.83 -12.36 -0.89
C SER A 41 -7.38 -10.96 -1.33
N THR A 42 -7.13 -10.04 -0.38
CA THR A 42 -6.75 -8.67 -0.71
C THR A 42 -5.28 -8.59 -1.12
N GLU A 43 -5.03 -8.19 -2.38
CA GLU A 43 -3.68 -8.01 -2.89
C GLU A 43 -3.00 -6.74 -2.36
N LEU A 44 -1.97 -6.93 -1.54
CA LEU A 44 -1.05 -5.88 -1.12
C LEU A 44 0.06 -5.70 -2.13
N LYS A 45 0.50 -4.46 -2.34
CA LYS A 45 1.61 -4.13 -3.23
C LYS A 45 2.90 -3.93 -2.42
N SER A 46 4.03 -4.41 -2.94
CA SER A 46 5.30 -4.33 -2.21
C SER A 46 5.92 -2.92 -2.32
N PRO A 47 6.25 -2.24 -1.21
CA PRO A 47 6.96 -0.96 -1.24
C PRO A 47 8.33 -1.05 -1.91
N THR A 48 9.00 -2.19 -1.80
CA THR A 48 10.31 -2.42 -2.46
C THR A 48 10.14 -2.49 -3.97
N THR A 49 9.08 -3.15 -4.47
CA THR A 49 8.79 -3.19 -5.90
C THR A 49 8.42 -1.80 -6.43
N ALA A 50 7.65 -1.03 -5.67
CA ALA A 50 7.35 0.36 -6.01
C ALA A 50 8.62 1.23 -6.08
N LEU A 51 9.57 1.03 -5.17
CA LEU A 51 10.88 1.70 -5.20
C LEU A 51 11.70 1.31 -6.43
N ILE A 52 11.76 0.02 -6.78
CA ILE A 52 12.44 -0.46 -8.00
C ILE A 52 11.84 0.20 -9.24
N PHE A 53 10.52 0.30 -9.33
CA PHE A 53 9.87 1.03 -10.42
C PHE A 53 10.18 2.54 -10.39
N SER A 54 10.31 3.15 -9.22
CA SER A 54 10.69 4.57 -9.12
C SER A 54 12.14 4.82 -9.57
N ILE A 55 13.05 3.87 -9.33
CA ILE A 55 14.45 3.96 -9.77
C ILE A 55 14.58 3.75 -11.29
N LEU A 56 13.92 2.72 -11.84
CA LEU A 56 14.06 2.36 -13.25
C LEU A 56 13.15 3.20 -14.17
N LEU A 57 11.98 3.58 -13.70
CA LEU A 57 10.88 4.17 -14.50
C LEU A 57 10.23 5.39 -13.82
N GLY A 58 10.85 5.98 -12.79
CA GLY A 58 10.26 7.10 -12.03
C GLY A 58 10.07 8.37 -12.85
N GLY A 59 10.82 8.56 -13.93
CA GLY A 59 10.63 9.67 -14.88
C GLY A 59 9.36 9.55 -15.70
N LEU A 60 8.87 8.31 -15.86
CA LEU A 60 7.60 7.97 -16.49
C LEU A 60 6.45 7.83 -15.47
N GLY A 61 6.72 7.98 -14.18
CA GLY A 61 5.73 7.83 -13.10
C GLY A 61 5.23 6.40 -12.88
N ALA A 62 5.92 5.37 -13.38
CA ALA A 62 5.50 3.96 -13.28
C ALA A 62 5.29 3.48 -11.83
N ASP A 63 6.04 4.05 -10.90
CA ASP A 63 5.88 3.83 -9.46
C ASP A 63 4.50 4.24 -8.94
N ARG A 64 3.95 5.36 -9.43
CA ARG A 64 2.62 5.87 -9.07
C ARG A 64 1.52 5.08 -9.77
N PHE A 65 1.74 4.67 -11.02
CA PHE A 65 0.83 3.77 -11.71
C PHE A 65 0.72 2.41 -11.00
N TYR A 66 1.83 1.86 -10.50
CA TYR A 66 1.84 0.59 -9.77
C TYR A 66 0.99 0.61 -8.49
N ILE A 67 1.03 1.71 -7.74
CA ILE A 67 0.23 1.86 -6.51
C ILE A 67 -1.22 2.31 -6.77
N GLY A 68 -1.61 2.49 -8.03
CA GLY A 68 -2.96 2.92 -8.43
C GLY A 68 -3.18 4.45 -8.41
N GLN A 69 -2.13 5.24 -8.19
CA GLN A 69 -2.19 6.71 -8.21
C GLN A 69 -2.00 7.26 -9.63
N ILE A 70 -2.94 6.93 -10.52
CA ILE A 70 -2.88 7.26 -11.95
C ILE A 70 -2.74 8.78 -12.17
N GLY A 71 -3.48 9.61 -11.45
CA GLY A 71 -3.43 11.07 -11.60
C GLY A 71 -2.04 11.66 -11.32
N ILE A 72 -1.34 11.15 -10.30
CA ILE A 72 0.03 11.59 -9.97
C ILE A 72 1.03 11.02 -10.98
N GLY A 73 0.81 9.80 -11.48
CA GLY A 73 1.61 9.22 -12.56
C GLY A 73 1.55 10.07 -13.84
N VAL A 74 0.36 10.51 -14.24
CA VAL A 74 0.17 11.41 -15.39
C VAL A 74 0.78 12.78 -15.13
N ALA A 75 0.62 13.34 -13.92
CA ALA A 75 1.27 14.59 -13.55
C ALA A 75 2.78 14.50 -13.70
N LYS A 76 3.41 13.41 -13.24
CA LYS A 76 4.84 13.16 -13.43
C LYS A 76 5.23 13.08 -14.91
N LEU A 77 4.44 12.42 -15.77
CA LEU A 77 4.74 12.37 -17.20
C LEU A 77 4.79 13.76 -17.86
N LEU A 78 3.90 14.66 -17.46
CA LEU A 78 3.79 16.00 -18.03
C LEU A 78 4.78 17.00 -17.42
N LEU A 79 5.07 16.85 -16.13
CA LEU A 79 5.81 17.83 -15.34
C LEU A 79 7.23 17.35 -14.95
N SER A 80 7.61 16.08 -15.18
CA SER A 80 8.96 15.59 -14.84
C SER A 80 10.05 16.35 -15.59
N TRP A 81 9.81 16.71 -16.86
CA TRP A 81 10.71 17.52 -17.67
C TRP A 81 10.97 18.91 -17.06
N LEU A 82 9.98 19.49 -16.39
CA LEU A 82 10.09 20.81 -15.75
C LEU A 82 11.00 20.77 -14.50
N THR A 83 11.05 19.62 -13.83
CA THR A 83 11.74 19.48 -12.54
C THR A 83 13.19 19.01 -12.63
N LEU A 84 13.73 18.79 -13.85
CA LEU A 84 15.12 18.38 -14.12
C LEU A 84 15.62 17.26 -13.18
N GLY A 85 14.75 16.30 -12.83
CA GLY A 85 15.10 15.14 -11.98
C GLY A 85 15.05 15.37 -10.46
N ILE A 86 14.82 16.60 -9.98
CA ILE A 86 14.71 16.88 -8.53
C ILE A 86 13.48 16.17 -7.92
N TRP A 87 12.38 16.13 -8.65
CA TRP A 87 11.18 15.46 -8.18
C TRP A 87 11.39 13.95 -8.02
N GLN A 88 12.14 13.29 -8.90
CA GLN A 88 12.46 11.87 -8.77
C GLN A 88 13.26 11.56 -7.51
N LEU A 89 14.22 12.41 -7.14
CA LEU A 89 15.00 12.24 -5.91
C LEU A 89 14.11 12.29 -4.65
N ILE A 90 13.21 13.27 -4.60
CA ILE A 90 12.25 13.40 -3.49
C ILE A 90 11.30 12.19 -3.47
N ASP A 91 10.88 11.74 -4.65
CA ASP A 91 9.93 10.66 -4.78
C ASP A 91 10.48 9.29 -4.33
N TRP A 92 11.77 9.03 -4.47
CA TRP A 92 12.41 7.81 -3.95
C TRP A 92 12.18 7.61 -2.44
N PHE A 93 12.15 8.70 -1.67
CA PHE A 93 11.86 8.63 -0.24
C PHE A 93 10.36 8.56 0.06
N LEU A 94 9.53 9.20 -0.77
CA LEU A 94 8.07 9.26 -0.57
C LEU A 94 7.33 8.00 -1.03
N ILE A 95 7.82 7.29 -2.04
CA ILE A 95 7.08 6.19 -2.68
C ILE A 95 6.83 5.01 -1.74
N MET A 96 7.80 4.67 -0.89
CA MET A 96 7.66 3.57 0.08
C MET A 96 6.55 3.88 1.08
N GLY A 97 6.51 5.10 1.61
CA GLY A 97 5.47 5.55 2.52
C GLY A 97 4.10 5.62 1.84
N ALA A 98 4.05 6.12 0.60
CA ALA A 98 2.83 6.17 -0.19
C ALA A 98 2.26 4.76 -0.47
N THR A 99 3.12 3.80 -0.81
CA THR A 99 2.73 2.40 -1.04
C THR A 99 2.13 1.78 0.21
N ARG A 100 2.79 1.97 1.36
CA ARG A 100 2.30 1.48 2.66
C ARG A 100 0.94 2.08 3.04
N ARG A 101 0.74 3.38 2.80
CA ARG A 101 -0.55 4.05 3.03
C ARG A 101 -1.65 3.53 2.10
N ALA A 102 -1.34 3.34 0.82
CA ALA A 102 -2.29 2.77 -0.14
C ALA A 102 -2.71 1.34 0.23
N ASN A 103 -1.77 0.52 0.71
CA ASN A 103 -2.07 -0.82 1.23
C ASN A 103 -2.98 -0.80 2.46
N LEU A 104 -2.75 0.12 3.39
CA LEU A 104 -3.65 0.29 4.54
C LEU A 104 -5.07 0.66 4.12
N GLU A 105 -5.20 1.61 3.20
CA GLU A 105 -6.49 2.06 2.72
C GLU A 105 -7.26 0.90 2.09
N LYS A 106 -6.59 0.09 1.25
CA LYS A 106 -7.17 -1.13 0.69
C LYS A 106 -7.66 -2.11 1.74
N ILE A 107 -6.89 -2.34 2.80
CA ILE A 107 -7.29 -3.27 3.87
C ILE A 107 -8.45 -2.72 4.69
N ASN A 108 -8.43 -1.42 5.02
CA ASN A 108 -9.56 -0.79 5.71
C ASN A 108 -10.85 -0.91 4.90
N ILE A 109 -10.78 -0.65 3.60
CA ILE A 109 -11.92 -0.84 2.69
C ILE A 109 -12.34 -2.31 2.68
N ALA A 110 -11.39 -3.24 2.64
CA ALA A 110 -11.70 -4.67 2.62
C ALA A 110 -12.38 -5.15 3.91
N ILE A 111 -11.93 -4.67 5.07
CA ILE A 111 -12.54 -4.93 6.39
C ILE A 111 -13.98 -4.41 6.43
N VAL A 112 -14.18 -3.18 5.94
CA VAL A 112 -15.51 -2.57 5.87
C VAL A 112 -16.41 -3.35 4.91
N ALA A 113 -15.93 -3.69 3.71
CA ALA A 113 -16.69 -4.46 2.73
C ALA A 113 -17.09 -5.85 3.25
N ALA A 114 -16.17 -6.54 3.94
CA ALA A 114 -16.45 -7.82 4.59
C ALA A 114 -17.51 -7.70 5.70
N SER A 115 -17.66 -6.53 6.31
CA SER A 115 -18.69 -6.25 7.33
C SER A 115 -20.10 -6.14 6.75
N TYR A 116 -20.21 -5.78 5.47
CA TYR A 116 -21.48 -5.71 4.76
C TYR A 116 -21.90 -7.03 4.10
N SER A 117 -20.97 -7.98 3.90
CA SER A 117 -21.26 -9.28 3.29
C SER A 117 -21.81 -10.32 4.28
N ARG A 118 -22.38 -9.88 5.41
CA ARG A 118 -23.04 -10.74 6.40
C ARG A 118 -24.49 -11.03 6.01
#